data_AF-A0A535L7H6-F1
#
_entry.id   AF-A0A535L7H6-F1
#
_cell.length_a   1.000
_cell.length_b   1.000
_cell.length_c   1.000
_cell.angle_alpha   90.00
_cell.angle_beta   90.00
_cell.angle_gamma   90.00
#
_symmetry.space_group_name_H-M   'P 1'
#
loop_
_entity.id
_entity.type
_entity.pdbx_description
1 polymer ?
#
loop_
_entity_poly.entity_id
_entity_poly.type
_entity_poly.pdbx_seq_one_letter_code
_entity_poly.pdbx_strand_id
1 'polypeptide(L)' 'MIAAASPLKGTDLDFHPLADLAKSGLPDPSGLPKTVMVLLEGLVRLSQSGTTAEENIGALAR' A
#
# COMPACT_ATOMS: atom_id res chain seq x y z
N MET A 1 9.17 -3.49 6.04
CA MET A 1 8.11 -4.48 6.39
C MET A 1 6.78 -3.76 6.41
N ILE A 2 6.08 -3.83 5.29
CA ILE A 2 4.75 -3.26 5.12
C ILE A 2 3.72 -4.15 5.81
N ALA A 3 2.72 -3.54 6.44
CA ALA A 3 1.66 -4.25 7.13
C ALA A 3 0.95 -5.28 6.22
N ALA A 4 0.55 -6.39 6.82
CA ALA A 4 -0.22 -7.43 6.15
C ALA A 4 -1.58 -6.89 5.67
N ALA A 5 -2.15 -7.56 4.67
CA ALA A 5 -3.48 -7.22 4.18
C ALA A 5 -4.54 -7.36 5.30
N SER A 6 -5.59 -6.54 5.24
CA SER A 6 -6.73 -6.55 6.14
C SER A 6 -7.99 -6.96 5.39
N PRO A 7 -8.90 -7.74 6.01
CA PRO A 7 -10.14 -8.16 5.37
C PRO A 7 -11.11 -6.98 5.21
N LEU A 8 -11.71 -6.87 4.03
CA LEU A 8 -12.81 -5.94 3.78
C LEU A 8 -14.12 -6.59 4.22
N LYS A 9 -14.65 -6.15 5.37
CA LYS A 9 -15.84 -6.74 6.00
C LYS A 9 -17.02 -6.89 5.03
N GLY A 10 -17.61 -8.08 5.02
CA GLY A 10 -18.76 -8.41 4.16
C GLY A 10 -18.38 -8.79 2.74
N THR A 11 -17.10 -8.98 2.45
CA THR A 11 -16.58 -9.46 1.16
C THR A 11 -15.48 -10.49 1.39
N ASP A 12 -15.14 -11.25 0.35
CA ASP A 12 -13.99 -12.15 0.33
C ASP A 12 -12.69 -11.44 -0.13
N LEU A 13 -12.68 -10.11 -0.07
CA LEU A 13 -11.55 -9.29 -0.51
C LEU A 13 -10.71 -8.84 0.67
N ASP A 14 -9.40 -8.89 0.51
CA ASP A 14 -8.45 -8.22 1.39
C ASP A 14 -7.97 -6.91 0.76
N PHE A 15 -7.51 -5.97 1.58
CA PHE A 15 -6.90 -4.70 1.14
C PHE A 15 -5.71 -4.30 2.02
N HIS A 16 -4.78 -3.53 1.46
CA HIS A 16 -3.69 -2.94 2.24
C HIS A 16 -4.09 -1.56 2.77
N PRO A 17 -4.18 -1.35 4.10
CA PRO A 17 -4.49 -0.04 4.64
C PRO A 17 -3.33 0.93 4.40
N LEU A 18 -3.47 1.81 3.39
CA LEU A 18 -2.41 2.75 3.02
C LEU A 18 -2.00 3.71 4.15
N ALA A 19 -2.92 3.99 5.09
CA ALA A 19 -2.63 4.79 6.28
C ALA A 19 -1.59 4.14 7.21
N ASP A 20 -1.38 2.83 7.11
CA ASP A 20 -0.38 2.12 7.90
C ASP A 20 1.03 2.21 7.30
N LEU A 21 1.19 2.69 6.06
CA LEU A 21 2.50 2.89 5.44
C LEU A 21 3.38 3.85 6.26
N ALA A 22 2.78 4.92 6.79
CA ALA A 22 3.46 5.86 7.69
C ALA A 22 4.01 5.19 8.95
N LYS A 23 3.32 4.17 9.48
CA LYS A 23 3.76 3.40 10.65
C LYS A 23 4.96 2.50 10.34
N SER A 24 5.14 2.14 9.07
CA SER A 24 6.28 1.35 8.57
C SER A 24 7.48 2.22 8.15
N GLY A 25 7.47 3.53 8.43
CA GLY A 25 8.55 4.45 8.08
C GLY A 25 8.53 4.94 6.63
N LEU A 26 7.44 4.70 5.91
CA LEU A 26 7.21 5.23 4.56
C LEU A 26 6.46 6.59 4.63
N PRO A 27 6.43 7.38 3.55
CA PRO A 27 5.64 8.62 3.51
C PRO A 27 4.14 8.39 3.76
N ASP A 28 3.46 9.39 4.31
CA ASP A 28 2.00 9.37 4.47
C ASP A 28 1.29 9.66 3.13
N PRO A 29 0.53 8.71 2.57
CA PRO A 29 -0.11 8.88 1.27
C PRO A 29 -1.43 9.67 1.34
N SER A 30 -1.85 10.18 2.50
CA SER A 30 -3.14 10.85 2.70
C SER A 30 -3.35 12.08 1.80
N GLY A 31 -2.25 12.75 1.39
CA GLY A 31 -2.26 13.90 0.48
C GLY A 31 -2.28 13.55 -1.01
N LEU A 32 -2.15 12.28 -1.38
CA LEU A 32 -2.06 11.87 -2.78
C LEU A 32 -3.43 11.87 -3.49
N PRO A 33 -3.47 12.13 -4.81
CA PRO A 33 -4.68 11.92 -5.60
C PRO A 33 -5.19 10.48 -5.47
N LYS A 34 -6.52 10.28 -5.47
CA LYS A 34 -7.12 8.94 -5.29
C LYS A 34 -6.65 7.92 -6.33
N THR A 35 -6.40 8.35 -7.56
CA THR A 35 -5.84 7.48 -8.61
C THR A 35 -4.44 6.97 -8.24
N VAL A 36 -3.59 7.83 -7.65
CA VAL A 36 -2.27 7.44 -7.16
C VAL A 36 -2.38 6.50 -5.97
N MET A 37 -3.34 6.72 -5.05
CA MET A 37 -3.59 5.78 -3.95
C MET A 37 -3.98 4.38 -4.46
N VAL A 38 -4.79 4.28 -5.52
CA VAL A 38 -5.14 2.98 -6.13
C VAL A 38 -3.89 2.28 -6.69
N LEU A 39 -3.01 3.03 -7.38
CA LEU A 39 -1.74 2.48 -7.88
C LEU A 39 -0.83 2.04 -6.73
N LEU A 40 -0.78 2.83 -5.65
CA LEU A 40 0.03 2.53 -4.48
C LEU A 40 -0.43 1.25 -3.77
N GLU A 41 -1.74 1.00 -3.67
CA GLU A 41 -2.27 -0.24 -3.11
C GLU A 41 -1.87 -1.45 -3.95
N GLY A 42 -2.03 -1.36 -5.27
CA GLY A 42 -1.59 -2.41 -6.19
C GLY A 42 -0.09 -2.66 -6.11
N LEU A 43 0.71 -1.60 -5.96
CA LEU A 43 2.17 -1.71 -5.83
C LEU A 43 2.58 -2.42 -4.53
N VAL A 44 1.86 -2.20 -3.43
CA VAL A 44 2.07 -2.95 -2.17
C VAL A 44 1.84 -4.44 -2.40
N ARG A 45 0.75 -4.84 -3.07
CA ARG A 45 0.48 -6.26 -3.39
C ARG A 45 1.60 -6.87 -4.22
N LEU A 46 2.03 -6.16 -5.28
CA LEU A 46 3.10 -6.63 -6.17
C LEU A 46 4.44 -6.78 -5.45
N SER A 47 4.70 -5.94 -4.44
CA SER A 47 5.93 -6.07 -3.65
C SER A 47 5.88 -7.29 -2.74
N GLN A 48 4.74 -7.54 -2.09
CA GLN A 48 4.54 -8.73 -1.26
C GLN A 48 4.58 -10.03 -2.06
N SER A 49 4.18 -10.02 -3.35
CA SER A 49 4.33 -11.16 -4.25
C SER A 49 5.75 -11.32 -4.84
N GLY A 50 6.70 -10.46 -4.46
CA GLY A 50 8.07 -10.48 -4.97
C GLY A 50 8.21 -10.01 -6.43
N THR A 51 7.17 -9.40 -6.99
CA THR A 51 7.16 -8.90 -8.38
C THR A 51 7.87 -7.56 -8.52
N THR A 52 7.97 -6.78 -7.43
CA THR A 52 8.66 -5.49 -7.41
C THR A 52 9.35 -5.23 -6.07
N ALA A 53 10.31 -4.31 -6.06
CA ALA A 53 11.05 -3.94 -4.85
C ALA A 53 10.23 -3.01 -3.92
N GLU A 54 10.39 -3.16 -2.60
CA GLU A 54 9.71 -2.34 -1.58
C GLU A 54 10.05 -0.85 -1.71
N GLU A 55 11.24 -0.52 -2.21
CA GLU A 55 11.69 0.87 -2.46
C GLU A 55 10.77 1.64 -3.42
N ASN A 56 10.11 0.95 -4.36
CA ASN A 56 9.19 1.59 -5.30
C ASN A 56 7.95 2.16 -4.59
N ILE A 57 7.57 1.59 -3.45
CA ILE A 57 6.41 2.04 -2.66
C ILE A 57 6.72 3.41 -2.04
N GLY A 58 7.92 3.55 -1.45
CA GLY A 58 8.38 4.84 -0.93
C GLY A 58 8.54 5.89 -2.04
N ALA A 59 8.92 5.47 -3.25
CA ALA A 59 9.05 6.37 -4.38
C ALA A 59 7.72 6.94 -4.91
N LEU A 60 6.63 6.18 -4.77
CA LEU A 60 5.29 6.57 -5.20
C LEU A 60 4.47 7.24 -4.08
N ALA A 61 4.74 6.91 -2.82
CA ALA A 61 3.99 7.42 -1.66
C ALA A 61 4.25 8.90 -1.33
N ARG A 62 5.19 9.56 -2.01
CA ARG A 62 5.64 10.94 -1.76
C ARG A 62 4.95 11.98 -2.63
#